data_AF-A0A6A4V301-F1
#
_entry.id   AF-A0A6A4V301-F1
#
_cell.length_a   1.000
_cell.length_b   1.000
_cell.length_c   1.000
_cell.angle_alpha   90.00
_cell.angle_beta   90.00
_cell.angle_gamma   90.00
#
_symmetry.space_group_name_H-M   'P 1'
#
loop_
_entity.id
_entity.type
_entity.pdbx_description
1 polymer ?
#
loop_
_entity_poly.entity_id
_entity_poly.type
_entity_poly.pdbx_seq_one_letter_code
_entity_poly.pdbx_strand_id
1 'polypeptide(L)'
;EKLKKEYGTTSVLRYLGLNRSGYYKWVKRKDIKAGEILDGIGGYCVRGWIELHKVVREKKLIPIGLIEGNTYAKRDIPNGTVLTEDDVAVDTSTFIYRLRQEQDKIYG
;
A
#
# COMPACT_ATOMS: atom_id res chain seq x y z
N GLU A 1 -5.25 -32.19 -7.56
CA GLU A 1 -6.66 -32.51 -7.20
C GLU A 1 -6.93 -32.69 -5.72
N LYS A 2 -6.03 -33.30 -4.92
CA LYS A 2 -6.22 -33.45 -3.46
C LYS A 2 -6.52 -32.13 -2.71
N LEU A 3 -5.83 -31.04 -3.03
CA LEU A 3 -5.99 -29.75 -2.35
C LEU A 3 -7.32 -29.03 -2.64
N LYS A 4 -8.02 -29.36 -3.74
CA LYS A 4 -9.31 -28.74 -4.09
C LYS A 4 -10.49 -29.35 -3.32
N LYS A 5 -10.34 -30.57 -2.82
CA LYS A 5 -11.41 -31.31 -2.11
C LYS A 5 -11.47 -30.98 -0.61
N GLU A 6 -10.36 -30.52 -0.04
CA GLU A 6 -10.23 -30.25 1.40
C GLU A 6 -10.59 -28.79 1.76
N TYR A 7 -10.35 -27.85 0.84
CA TYR A 7 -10.56 -26.41 1.05
C TYR A 7 -11.54 -25.85 0.03
N GLY A 8 -12.78 -26.35 0.10
CA GLY A 8 -13.88 -26.00 -0.82
C GLY A 8 -13.84 -24.54 -1.27
N THR A 9 -13.98 -24.35 -2.58
CA THR A 9 -13.96 -23.11 -3.37
C THR A 9 -14.44 -21.87 -2.61
N THR A 10 -13.56 -21.31 -1.79
CA THR A 10 -13.77 -20.05 -1.09
C THR A 10 -12.51 -19.25 -1.33
N SER A 11 -12.62 -18.39 -2.34
CA SER A 11 -11.92 -17.10 -2.47
C SER A 11 -10.73 -16.90 -1.55
N VAL A 12 -9.53 -16.89 -2.15
CA VAL A 12 -8.25 -16.17 -1.88
C VAL A 12 -8.11 -15.26 -0.62
N LEU A 13 -8.81 -15.46 0.50
CA LEU A 13 -8.99 -14.43 1.54
C LEU A 13 -8.55 -14.82 2.96
N ARG A 14 -7.91 -15.96 3.19
CA ARG A 14 -7.31 -16.21 4.51
C ARG A 14 -6.23 -17.29 4.48
N TYR A 15 -5.14 -17.03 3.76
CA TYR A 15 -3.99 -17.93 3.83
C TYR A 15 -3.28 -17.76 5.19
N LEU A 16 -3.65 -18.65 6.12
CA LEU A 16 -2.79 -19.30 7.11
C LEU A 16 -1.83 -18.41 7.89
N GLY A 17 -2.28 -17.78 8.99
CA GLY A 17 -1.47 -17.45 10.20
C GLY A 17 -0.17 -16.64 10.04
N LEU A 18 0.18 -16.31 8.80
CA LEU A 18 1.28 -15.50 8.38
C LEU A 18 0.60 -14.19 8.05
N ASN A 19 0.67 -13.24 8.99
CA ASN A 19 0.30 -11.85 8.76
C ASN A 19 1.25 -11.26 7.68
N ARG A 20 1.14 -11.72 6.44
CA ARG A 20 1.76 -11.16 5.24
C ARG A 20 0.77 -10.18 4.68
N SER A 21 0.74 -9.01 5.30
CA SER A 21 0.05 -7.87 4.73
C SER A 21 0.95 -7.28 3.66
N GLY A 22 0.72 -7.67 2.41
CA GLY A 22 1.42 -7.11 1.26
C GLY A 22 1.11 -5.63 1.14
N TYR A 23 2.00 -4.78 1.65
CA TYR A 23 1.93 -3.34 1.46
C TYR A 23 3.30 -2.79 1.08
N TYR A 24 3.24 -1.69 0.35
CA TYR A 24 4.05 -1.40 -0.81
C TYR A 24 4.66 -0.02 -0.66
N LYS A 25 5.80 0.27 -1.29
CA LYS A 25 5.89 1.30 -2.36
C LYS A 25 7.32 1.76 -2.55
N TRP A 26 7.80 1.70 -3.78
CA TRP A 26 9.04 2.30 -4.22
C TRP A 26 8.73 3.30 -5.34
N VAL A 27 9.37 4.47 -5.34
CA VAL A 27 9.34 5.39 -6.48
C VAL A 27 10.02 4.71 -7.65
N LYS A 28 9.38 4.66 -8.82
CA LYS A 28 9.99 4.13 -10.04
C LYS A 28 10.25 5.28 -11.02
N ARG A 29 11.39 5.20 -11.71
CA ARG A 29 11.71 5.88 -12.99
C ARG A 29 11.97 7.38 -12.94
N LYS A 30 11.51 8.13 -11.94
CA LYS A 30 11.86 9.55 -11.77
C LYS A 30 11.91 9.93 -10.31
N ASP A 31 12.72 10.94 -9.99
CA ASP A 31 12.64 11.59 -8.69
C ASP A 31 11.32 12.37 -8.63
N ILE A 32 10.62 12.26 -7.51
CA ILE A 32 9.37 12.99 -7.26
C ILE A 32 9.72 14.22 -6.45
N LYS A 33 9.27 15.40 -6.88
CA LYS A 33 9.51 16.63 -6.11
C LYS A 33 8.43 16.83 -5.05
N ALA A 34 8.77 17.57 -4.01
CA ALA A 34 7.80 18.04 -3.02
C ALA A 34 6.65 18.79 -3.72
N GLY A 35 5.41 18.47 -3.33
CA GLY A 35 4.19 19.00 -3.91
C GLY A 35 3.69 18.29 -5.17
N GLU A 36 4.46 17.35 -5.73
CA GLU A 36 4.05 16.63 -6.93
C GLU A 36 3.00 15.55 -6.62
N ILE A 37 2.00 15.43 -7.49
CA ILE A 37 0.94 14.41 -7.38
C ILE A 37 1.49 13.06 -7.82
N LEU A 38 1.28 12.05 -6.99
CA LEU A 38 1.67 10.67 -7.31
C LEU A 38 0.55 10.01 -8.10
N ASP A 39 0.92 9.41 -9.22
CA ASP A 39 0.00 8.55 -9.97
C ASP A 39 -0.29 7.24 -9.20
N GLY A 40 -1.48 6.71 -9.44
CA GLY A 40 -1.95 5.50 -8.77
C GLY A 40 -1.37 4.21 -9.35
N ILE A 41 -2.00 3.09 -9.01
CA ILE A 41 -1.61 1.76 -9.49
C ILE A 41 -1.60 1.72 -11.01
N GLY A 42 -0.50 1.26 -11.61
CA GLY A 42 -0.34 1.19 -13.06
C GLY A 42 0.18 2.48 -13.71
N GLY A 43 0.43 3.52 -12.92
CA GLY A 43 1.11 4.74 -13.35
C GLY A 43 2.63 4.58 -13.55
N TYR A 44 3.30 5.72 -13.69
CA TYR A 44 4.74 5.84 -13.91
C TYR A 44 5.54 6.04 -12.63
N CYS A 45 4.98 6.67 -11.60
CA CYS A 45 5.69 7.07 -10.39
C CYS A 45 5.78 5.94 -9.36
N VAL A 46 4.87 4.95 -9.42
CA VAL A 46 4.65 4.00 -8.32
C VAL A 46 4.67 2.54 -8.75
N ARG A 47 5.34 1.69 -7.98
CA ARG A 47 5.26 0.22 -8.14
C ARG A 47 5.02 -0.49 -6.82
N GLY A 48 4.29 -1.59 -6.88
CA GLY A 48 4.14 -2.51 -5.77
C GLY A 48 5.25 -3.58 -5.63
N TRP A 49 5.92 -3.61 -4.47
CA TRP A 49 6.49 -4.77 -3.72
C TRP A 49 5.78 -5.33 -2.42
N ILE A 50 5.57 -6.65 -2.29
CA ILE A 50 4.91 -7.27 -1.10
C ILE A 50 5.85 -7.32 0.12
N GLU A 51 5.36 -6.88 1.29
CA GLU A 51 6.07 -6.99 2.57
C GLU A 51 5.28 -7.71 3.68
N LEU A 52 5.91 -7.91 4.83
CA LEU A 52 5.27 -8.45 6.04
C LEU A 52 4.46 -7.38 6.78
N HIS A 53 3.33 -7.77 7.40
CA HIS A 53 2.47 -6.84 8.13
C HIS A 53 3.22 -6.08 9.22
N LYS A 54 4.00 -6.81 10.00
CA LYS A 54 4.75 -6.26 11.13
C LYS A 54 5.71 -5.16 10.66
N VAL A 55 6.43 -5.42 9.57
CA VAL A 55 7.38 -4.47 8.97
C VAL A 55 6.66 -3.23 8.44
N VAL A 56 5.51 -3.41 7.77
CA VAL A 56 4.69 -2.30 7.25
C VAL A 56 4.29 -1.35 8.38
N ARG A 57 3.91 -1.87 9.55
CA ARG A 57 3.54 -1.04 10.70
C ARG A 57 4.74 -0.38 11.37
N GLU A 58 5.79 -1.15 11.64
CA GLU A 58 7.00 -0.63 12.27
C GLU A 58 7.61 0.51 11.45
N LYS A 59 7.59 0.38 10.12
CA LYS A 59 8.15 1.37 9.20
C LYS A 59 7.13 2.36 8.63
N LYS A 60 5.87 2.30 9.06
CA LYS A 60 4.76 3.15 8.57
C LYS A 60 4.69 3.23 7.03
N LEU A 61 4.78 2.08 6.37
CA LEU A 61 4.74 2.00 4.91
C LEU A 61 3.31 2.22 4.41
N ILE A 62 3.16 2.98 3.33
CA ILE A 62 1.82 3.33 2.81
C ILE A 62 1.26 2.22 1.92
N PRO A 63 0.06 1.67 2.20
CA PRO A 63 -0.62 0.74 1.29
C PRO A 63 -0.82 1.33 -0.11
N ILE A 64 -0.46 0.57 -1.16
CA ILE A 64 -0.55 1.07 -2.56
C ILE A 64 -1.95 1.57 -2.95
N GLY A 65 -3.00 0.96 -2.40
CA GLY A 65 -4.38 1.35 -2.67
C GLY A 65 -4.77 2.71 -2.09
N LEU A 66 -3.97 3.30 -1.20
CA LEU A 66 -4.20 4.67 -0.71
C LEU A 66 -3.52 5.73 -1.58
N ILE A 67 -2.70 5.32 -2.55
CA ILE A 67 -2.03 6.24 -3.46
C ILE A 67 -2.91 6.35 -4.70
N GLU A 68 -3.92 7.16 -4.54
CA GLU A 68 -4.86 7.55 -5.59
C GLU A 68 -5.41 8.93 -5.23
N GLY A 69 -6.11 9.57 -6.18
CA GLY A 69 -6.70 10.90 -5.97
C GLY A 69 -5.64 11.99 -5.82
N ASN A 70 -5.86 12.93 -4.91
CA ASN A 70 -4.97 14.08 -4.68
C ASN A 70 -3.81 13.74 -3.74
N THR A 71 -3.24 12.54 -3.87
CA THR A 71 -2.10 12.11 -3.08
C THR A 71 -0.82 12.78 -3.60
N TYR A 72 -0.12 13.54 -2.76
CA TYR A 72 1.07 14.32 -3.16
C TYR A 72 2.28 14.06 -2.26
N ALA A 73 3.48 14.31 -2.79
CA ALA A 73 4.72 14.17 -2.03
C ALA A 73 4.92 15.35 -1.09
N LYS A 74 5.21 15.09 0.19
CA LYS A 74 5.50 16.14 1.19
C LYS A 74 6.93 16.68 1.08
N ARG A 75 7.83 15.87 0.55
CA ARG A 75 9.26 16.19 0.35
C ARG A 75 9.74 15.65 -0.99
N ASP A 76 10.97 16.02 -1.36
CA ASP A 76 11.64 15.41 -2.50
C ASP A 76 11.95 13.95 -2.21
N ILE A 77 11.58 13.06 -3.13
CA ILE A 77 11.70 11.62 -2.99
C ILE A 77 12.55 11.08 -4.14
N PRO A 78 13.76 10.58 -3.84
CA PRO A 78 14.59 9.93 -4.84
C PRO A 78 13.94 8.68 -5.43
N ASN A 79 14.20 8.42 -6.69
CA ASN A 79 13.87 7.15 -7.34
C ASN A 79 14.44 5.97 -6.54
N GLY A 80 13.64 4.92 -6.36
CA GLY A 80 14.02 3.78 -5.55
C GLY A 80 13.89 4.01 -4.04
N THR A 81 13.13 5.00 -3.58
CA THR A 81 12.86 5.17 -2.14
C THR A 81 11.57 4.45 -1.73
N VAL A 82 11.60 3.78 -0.57
CA VAL A 82 10.39 3.19 0.02
C VAL A 82 9.51 4.29 0.58
N LEU A 83 8.22 4.35 0.21
CA LEU A 83 7.34 5.40 0.71
C LEU A 83 6.70 5.07 2.04
N THR A 84 6.80 6.05 2.91
CA THR A 84 6.22 6.07 4.25
C THR A 84 5.19 7.18 4.37
N GLU A 85 4.39 7.13 5.43
CA GLU A 85 3.40 8.18 5.76
C GLU A 85 4.03 9.58 5.91
N ASP A 86 5.33 9.64 6.21
CA ASP A 86 6.07 10.89 6.34
C ASP A 86 6.46 11.49 4.97
N ASP A 87 6.56 10.65 3.93
CA ASP A 87 6.94 11.07 2.58
C ASP A 87 5.80 11.65 1.77
N VAL A 88 4.57 11.17 2.03
CA VAL A 88 3.41 11.39 1.17
C VAL A 88 2.21 11.80 2.00
N ALA A 89 1.45 12.76 1.48
CA ALA A 89 0.14 13.09 1.98
C ALA A 89 -0.90 12.31 1.16
N VAL A 90 -1.53 11.32 1.80
CA VAL A 90 -2.64 10.56 1.20
C VAL A 90 -3.93 11.37 1.22
N ASP A 91 -4.75 11.20 0.18
CA ASP A 91 -6.04 11.87 0.08
C ASP A 91 -7.07 11.24 1.02
N THR A 92 -7.34 11.92 2.13
CA THR A 92 -8.29 11.47 3.16
C THR A 92 -9.75 11.63 2.76
N SER A 93 -10.05 12.32 1.65
CA SER A 93 -11.41 12.48 1.14
C SER A 93 -11.93 11.21 0.47
N THR A 94 -11.02 10.33 0.05
CA THR A 94 -11.36 9.12 -0.70
C THR A 94 -12.11 8.09 0.13
N PHE A 95 -13.03 7.36 -0.51
CA PHE A 95 -13.77 6.28 0.13
C PHE A 95 -12.84 5.15 0.60
N ILE A 96 -11.79 4.85 -0.18
CA ILE A 96 -10.82 3.81 0.15
C ILE A 96 -10.03 4.14 1.42
N TYR A 97 -9.69 5.41 1.64
CA TYR A 97 -9.05 5.85 2.87
C TYR A 97 -9.94 5.60 4.08
N ARG A 98 -11.23 5.96 4.00
CA ARG A 98 -12.18 5.72 5.09
C ARG A 98 -12.32 4.23 5.42
N LEU A 99 -12.48 3.39 4.40
CA LEU A 99 -12.55 1.93 4.60
C LEU A 99 -11.28 1.38 5.23
N ARG A 100 -10.11 1.88 4.82
CA ARG A 100 -8.85 1.45 5.39
C ARG A 100 -8.75 1.82 6.88
N GLN A 101 -9.19 3.02 7.27
CA GLN A 101 -9.24 3.42 8.68
C GLN A 101 -10.16 2.51 9.50
N GLU A 102 -11.32 2.11 8.96
CA GLU A 102 -12.19 1.14 9.64
C GLU A 102 -11.53 -0.25 9.76
N GLN A 103 -10.81 -0.71 8.73
CA GLN A 103 -10.02 -1.94 8.83
C GLN A 103 -8.92 -1.84 9.89
N ASP A 104 -8.20 -0.73 9.94
CA ASP A 104 -7.14 -0.49 10.92
C ASP A 104 -7.70 -0.31 12.34
N LYS A 105 -8.99 -0.01 12.54
CA LYS A 105 -9.63 -0.07 13.88
C LYS A 105 -9.94 -1.49 14.34
N ILE A 106 -10.31 -2.37 13.41
CA ILE A 106 -10.75 -3.74 13.72
C ILE A 106 -9.55 -4.70 13.80
N TYR A 107 -8.59 -4.53 12.89
CA TYR A 107 -7.42 -5.39 12.71
C TYR A 107 -6.11 -4.65 13.00
N GLY A 108 -6.23 -3.44 13.52
CA GLY A 108 -5.23 -2.63 14.21
C GLY A 108 -4.49 -3.39 15.29
#